data_AF-A0A8J2PP41-F1
#
_entry.id   AF-A0A8J2PP41-F1
#
_cell.length_a   1.000
_cell.length_b   1.000
_cell.length_c   1.000
_cell.angle_alpha   90.00
_cell.angle_beta   90.00
_cell.angle_gamma   90.00
#
_symmetry.space_group_name_H-M   'P 1'
#
loop_
_entity.id
_entity.type
_entity.pdbx_description
1 polymer ?
#
loop_
_entity_poly.entity_id
_entity_poly.type
_entity_poly.pdbx_seq_one_letter_code
_entity_poly.pdbx_strand_id
1 'polypeptide(L)' 'MTLGLLAYHIPNWRYLTGVSALPIFLVFLFYPFIQESPRWLLTQKKTQEAHAILTKVAKWNSRPPPT' A
#
# COMPACT_ATOMS: atom_id res chain seq x y z
N MET A 1 13.05 -16.91 -9.81
CA MET A 1 12.88 -17.50 -11.16
C MET A 1 12.09 -16.60 -12.14
N THR A 2 11.41 -15.54 -11.68
CA THR A 2 10.59 -14.65 -12.54
C THR A 2 11.40 -13.75 -13.46
N LEU A 3 12.52 -13.18 -12.98
CA LEU A 3 13.38 -12.29 -13.79
C LEU A 3 14.04 -13.01 -14.97
N GLY A 4 14.44 -14.28 -14.81
CA GLY A 4 15.05 -15.06 -15.88
C GLY A 4 14.08 -15.37 -17.03
N LEU A 5 12.80 -15.65 -16.72
CA LEU A 5 11.76 -15.86 -17.72
C LEU A 5 11.43 -14.57 -18.50
N LEU A 6 11.41 -13.44 -17.81
CA LEU A 6 11.21 -12.11 -18.43
C LEU A 6 12.40 -11.72 -19.32
N ALA A 7 13.64 -12.07 -18.92
CA ALA A 7 14.83 -11.84 -19.72
C ALA A 7 14.85 -12.68 -21.01
N TYR A 8 14.31 -13.89 -20.96
CA TYR A 8 14.19 -14.73 -22.16
C TYR A 8 13.19 -14.15 -23.17
N HIS A 9 12.07 -13.59 -22.71
CA HIS A 9 11.06 -12.99 -23.58
C HIS A 9 11.38 -11.55 -24.02
N ILE A 10 12.16 -10.80 -23.24
CA ILE A 10 12.51 -9.40 -23.49
C ILE A 10 14.04 -9.27 -23.55
N PRO A 11 14.64 -9.44 -24.75
CA PRO A 11 16.10 -9.39 -24.90
C PRO A 11 16.68 -7.98 -24.73
N ASN A 12 15.85 -6.94 -24.83
CA ASN A 12 16.28 -5.56 -24.64
C ASN A 12 16.17 -5.14 -23.17
N TRP A 13 17.34 -4.94 -22.55
CA TRP A 13 17.49 -4.60 -21.14
C TRP A 13 16.71 -3.34 -20.71
N ARG A 14 16.48 -2.37 -21.61
CA ARG A 14 15.74 -1.13 -21.28
C ARG A 14 14.28 -1.42 -20.93
N TYR A 15 13.63 -2.31 -21.69
CA TYR A 15 12.25 -2.71 -21.43
C TYR A 15 12.15 -3.62 -20.21
N LEU A 16 13.14 -4.47 -19.99
CA LEU A 16 13.20 -5.34 -18.81
C LEU A 16 13.25 -4.52 -17.51
N THR A 17 14.07 -3.47 -17.47
CA THR A 17 14.14 -2.54 -16.34
C THR A 17 12.84 -1.77 -16.14
N GLY A 18 12.15 -1.38 -17.22
CA GLY A 18 10.83 -0.76 -17.12
C GLY A 18 9.78 -1.68 -16.50
N VAL A 19 9.70 -2.92 -17.00
CA VAL A 19 8.72 -3.91 -16.52
C VAL A 19 9.00 -4.33 -15.08
N SER A 20 10.28 -4.49 -14.70
CA SER A 20 10.64 -4.82 -13.31
C SER A 20 10.39 -3.66 -12.34
N ALA A 21 10.40 -2.41 -12.81
CA ALA A 21 10.07 -1.23 -12.02
C ALA A 21 8.55 -0.99 -11.88
N LEU A 22 7.71 -1.53 -12.77
CA LEU A 22 6.25 -1.34 -12.73
C LEU A 22 5.61 -1.69 -11.37
N PRO A 23 5.92 -2.83 -10.71
CA PRO A 23 5.33 -3.16 -9.41
C PRO A 23 5.66 -2.11 -8.34
N ILE A 24 6.89 -1.60 -8.33
CA ILE A 24 7.34 -0.56 -7.39
C ILE A 24 6.64 0.77 -7.69
N PHE A 25 6.52 1.12 -8.97
CA PHE A 25 5.78 2.31 -9.39
C PHE A 25 4.31 2.26 -8.97
N LEU A 26 3.66 1.10 -9.11
CA LEU A 26 2.29 0.90 -8.64
C LEU A 26 2.19 1.10 -7.12
N VAL A 27 3.10 0.52 -6.34
CA VAL A 27 3.14 0.74 -4.88
C VAL A 27 3.29 2.22 -4.56
N PHE A 28 4.15 2.95 -5.26
CA PHE A 28 4.34 4.39 -5.06
C PHE A 28 3.07 5.18 -5.40
N LEU A 29 2.38 4.81 -6.48
CA LEU A 29 1.12 5.44 -6.88
C LEU A 29 -0.01 5.17 -5.86
N PHE A 30 -0.04 3.97 -5.26
CA PHE A 30 -1.03 3.60 -4.25
C PHE A 30 -0.64 4.00 -2.81
N TYR A 31 0.58 4.45 -2.58
CA TYR A 31 1.07 4.89 -1.28
C TYR A 31 0.12 5.88 -0.55
N PRO A 32 -0.39 6.96 -1.18
CA PRO A 32 -1.29 7.90 -0.49
C PRO A 32 -2.67 7.30 -0.13
N PHE A 33 -3.07 6.19 -0.74
CA PHE A 33 -4.34 5.51 -0.43
C PHE A 33 -4.20 4.55 0.76
N ILE A 34 -2.98 4.11 1.06
CA ILE A 34 -2.69 3.24 2.20
C ILE A 34 -2.76 4.10 3.47
N GLN A 35 -3.87 3.99 4.19
CA GLN A 35 -4.00 4.59 5.51
C GLN A 35 -2.94 3.98 6.43
N GLU A 36 -2.20 4.81 7.15
CA GLU A 36 -1.25 4.34 8.15
C GLU A 36 -1.97 3.47 9.20
N SER A 37 -1.24 2.49 9.75
CA SER A 37 -1.85 1.57 10.70
C SER A 37 -2.40 2.34 11.91
N PRO A 38 -3.66 2.14 12.32
CA PRO A 38 -4.25 2.82 13.48
C PRO A 38 -3.43 2.61 14.76
N ARG A 39 -2.75 1.45 14.87
CA ARG A 39 -1.85 1.12 15.98
C ARG A 39 -0.64 2.05 16.04
N TRP A 40 -0.05 2.42 14.90
CA TRP A 40 1.08 3.34 14.87
C TRP A 40 0.67 4.77 15.26
N LEU A 41 -0.51 5.22 14.80
CA LEU A 41 -1.07 6.53 15.18
C LEU A 41 -1.34 6.63 16.68
N LEU A 42 -1.78 5.55 17.32
CA LEU A 42 -1.93 5.48 18.78
C LEU A 42 -0.59 5.64 19.51
N THR A 43 0.49 5.00 19.02
CA THR A 43 1.84 5.15 19.59
C THR A 43 2.40 6.55 19.41
N GLN A 44 2.04 7.24 18.33
CA GLN A 44 2.45 8.63 18.02
C GLN A 44 1.62 9.69 18.77
N LYS A 45 0.78 9.31 19.74
CA LYS A 45 -0.18 10.18 20.46
C LYS A 45 -1.17 10.92 19.55
N LYS A 46 -1.34 10.49 18.29
CA LYS A 46 -2.32 11.03 17.34
C LYS A 46 -3.64 10.28 17.45
N THR A 47 -4.24 10.33 18.63
CA THR A 47 -5.47 9.58 18.94
C THR A 47 -6.67 10.01 18.09
N GLN A 48 -6.79 11.30 17.75
CA GLN A 48 -7.87 11.81 16.90
C GLN A 48 -7.83 11.25 15.47
N GLU A 49 -6.65 11.21 14.84
CA GLU A 49 -6.48 10.59 13.51
C GLU A 49 -6.77 9.09 13.56
N ALA A 50 -6.30 8.40 14.61
CA ALA A 50 -6.58 6.97 14.81
C ALA A 50 -8.09 6.69 14.92
N HIS A 51 -8.83 7.50 15.70
CA HIS A 51 -10.29 7.36 15.83
C HIS A 51 -11.03 7.66 14.52
N ALA A 52 -10.59 8.66 13.75
CA ALA A 52 -11.21 8.97 12.45
C ALA A 52 -11.06 7.81 11.46
N ILE A 53 -9.86 7.22 11.36
CA ILE A 53 -9.59 6.07 10.50
C ILE A 53 -10.37 4.85 10.98
N LEU A 54 -10.37 4.56 12.27
CA LEU A 54 -11.12 3.44 12.84
C LEU A 54 -12.63 3.58 12.64
N THR A 55 -13.18 4.79 12.77
CA THR A 55 -14.61 5.06 12.52
C THR A 55 -14.97 4.85 11.05
N LYS A 56 -14.11 5.28 10.12
CA LYS A 56 -14.29 5.04 8.67
C LYS A 56 -14.26 3.54 8.36
N VAL A 57 -13.32 2.81 8.95
CA VAL A 57 -13.20 1.35 8.80
C VAL A 57 -14.38 0.63 9.47
N ALA A 58 -14.86 1.09 10.63
CA ALA A 58 -16.02 0.53 11.31
C ALA A 58 -17.29 0.72 10.49
N LYS A 59 -17.48 1.88 9.87
CA LYS A 59 -18.59 2.15 8.93
C LYS A 59 -18.55 1.22 7.71
N TRP A 60 -17.37 1.00 7.13
CA TRP A 60 -17.20 0.07 6.01
C TRP A 60 -17.45 -1.39 6.41
N ASN A 61 -17.08 -1.77 7.64
CA ASN A 61 -17.27 -3.13 8.15
C ASN A 61 -18.61 -3.33 8.87
N SER A 62 -19.52 -2.35 8.85
CA SER A 62 -20.79 -2.37 9.59
C SER A 62 -20.63 -2.74 11.08
N ARG A 63 -19.54 -2.30 11.71
CA ARG A 63 -19.26 -2.51 13.14
C ARG A 63 -19.45 -1.21 13.93
N PRO A 64 -19.77 -1.28 15.22
CA PRO A 64 -19.85 -0.09 16.07
C PRO A 64 -18.48 0.60 16.15
N PRO A 65 -18.45 1.95 16.18
CA PRO A 65 -17.22 2.70 16.33
C PRO A 65 -16.54 2.38 17.68
N PRO A 66 -15.20 2.36 17.73
CA PRO A 66 -14.49 2.15 19.00
C PRO A 66 -14.72 3.36 19.92
N THR A 67 -15.33 3.11 21.07
CA THR A 67 -15.51 4.03 22.22
C THR A 67 -14.21 4.34 22.91
#